data_AF-A0A1Q9P040-F1
#
_entry.id   AF-A0A1Q9P040-F1
#
_cell.length_a   1.000
_cell.length_b   1.000
_cell.length_c   1.000
_cell.angle_alpha   90.00
_cell.angle_beta   90.00
_cell.angle_gamma   90.00
#
_symmetry.space_group_name_H-M   'P 1'
#
loop_
_entity.id
_entity.type
_entity.pdbx_description
1 polymer ?
#
loop_
_entity_poly.entity_id
_entity_poly.type
_entity_poly.pdbx_seq_one_letter_code
_entity_poly.pdbx_strand_id
1 'polypeptide(L)'
;MKNIKPDSNVMVTTQEIDILSHEKAYVRMSAGCVWSYLLQDGVRVGVAFAGPSRFAVDAIAETDMGAMGESITGDLAGIQLFIGSTSLENISKNAESSDILNQGFSNPEAFTKEIESTVTEHLNGTNKKITIESKKDSKLLFGTDSNNKTILLVLSEEKGLVLTYGKSVFVLGDDNFVSVSKSGVVVSNKEGKQIIIGKEGIVGLDSFIDVGPIITRSVAGAMQGLRGLKSLKSMKQTMRGTMSSRGWVDNVDDFDWED
;
A
#
# COMPACT_ATOMS: atom_id res chain seq x y z
N MET A 1 4.00 -12.33 0.40
CA MET A 1 3.60 -13.34 -0.60
C MET A 1 4.80 -13.67 -1.49
N LYS A 2 5.04 -14.94 -1.83
CA LYS A 2 6.06 -15.36 -2.83
C LYS A 2 5.42 -16.39 -3.77
N ASN A 3 5.89 -16.50 -5.01
CA ASN A 3 5.46 -17.52 -5.97
C ASN A 3 3.98 -17.44 -6.40
N ILE A 4 3.45 -16.24 -6.59
CA ILE A 4 2.13 -16.08 -7.21
C ILE A 4 2.19 -16.54 -8.68
N LYS A 5 1.19 -17.32 -9.11
CA LYS A 5 1.04 -17.83 -10.49
C LYS A 5 -0.42 -17.73 -10.95
N PRO A 6 -0.69 -17.55 -12.24
CA PRO A 6 -2.06 -17.64 -12.75
C PRO A 6 -2.58 -19.09 -12.70
N ASP A 7 -3.89 -19.22 -12.55
CA ASP A 7 -4.63 -20.45 -12.83
C ASP A 7 -4.70 -20.65 -14.35
N SER A 8 -4.75 -21.91 -14.77
CA SER A 8 -4.94 -22.32 -16.16
C SER A 8 -6.34 -22.04 -16.70
N ASN A 9 -7.34 -21.93 -15.82
CA ASN A 9 -8.71 -21.68 -16.25
C ASN A 9 -8.93 -20.19 -16.57
N VAL A 10 -9.24 -19.89 -17.83
CA VAL A 10 -9.52 -18.53 -18.31
C VAL A 10 -11.03 -18.35 -18.49
N MET A 11 -11.55 -17.31 -17.85
CA MET A 11 -12.96 -16.97 -17.80
C MET A 11 -13.19 -15.61 -18.45
N VAL A 12 -14.44 -15.29 -18.78
CA VAL A 12 -14.85 -13.97 -19.27
C VAL A 12 -16.06 -13.48 -18.49
N THR A 13 -16.08 -12.21 -18.11
CA THR A 13 -17.22 -11.59 -17.44
C THR A 13 -18.39 -11.42 -18.41
N THR A 14 -19.60 -11.74 -17.95
CA THR A 14 -20.85 -11.57 -18.71
C THR A 14 -21.63 -10.32 -18.29
N GLN A 15 -21.25 -9.72 -17.17
CA GLN A 15 -21.90 -8.56 -16.55
C GLN A 15 -20.85 -7.62 -15.96
N GLU A 16 -21.26 -6.38 -15.70
CA GLU A 16 -20.44 -5.39 -15.01
C GLU A 16 -20.34 -5.70 -13.51
N ILE A 17 -19.17 -5.51 -12.92
CA ILE A 17 -18.93 -5.68 -11.49
C ILE A 17 -17.85 -4.72 -10.97
N ASP A 18 -18.03 -4.26 -9.73
CA ASP A 18 -17.00 -3.57 -8.97
C ASP A 18 -16.14 -4.62 -8.23
N ILE A 19 -14.98 -4.98 -8.78
CA ILE A 19 -14.03 -5.90 -8.14
C ILE A 19 -13.39 -5.26 -6.90
N LEU A 20 -13.32 -3.93 -6.87
CA LEU A 20 -13.05 -3.12 -5.69
C LEU A 20 -14.18 -2.11 -5.58
N SER A 21 -14.84 -2.08 -4.42
CA SER A 21 -15.83 -1.08 -4.04
C SER A 21 -15.48 -0.54 -2.67
N HIS A 22 -15.30 0.77 -2.57
CA HIS A 22 -14.99 1.55 -1.39
C HIS A 22 -15.55 2.96 -1.56
N GLU A 23 -15.86 3.66 -0.48
CA GLU A 23 -16.40 5.03 -0.54
C GLU A 23 -15.52 6.00 -1.34
N LYS A 24 -14.20 5.82 -1.25
CA LYS A 24 -13.19 6.66 -1.91
C LYS A 24 -12.60 6.04 -3.17
N ALA A 25 -12.95 4.81 -3.54
CA ALA A 25 -12.40 4.20 -4.75
C ALA A 25 -13.24 3.05 -5.27
N TYR A 26 -13.25 2.90 -6.59
CA TYR A 26 -13.74 1.69 -7.23
C TYR A 26 -12.81 1.24 -8.35
N VAL A 27 -12.84 -0.07 -8.60
CA VAL A 27 -12.28 -0.70 -9.79
C VAL A 27 -13.39 -1.55 -10.39
N ARG A 28 -13.72 -1.28 -11.64
CA ARG A 28 -14.89 -1.81 -12.31
C ARG A 28 -14.50 -2.57 -13.56
N MET A 29 -14.94 -3.81 -13.64
CA MET A 29 -14.85 -4.66 -14.82
C MET A 29 -16.18 -4.63 -15.55
N SER A 30 -16.18 -4.33 -16.84
CA SER A 30 -17.38 -4.43 -17.67
C SER A 30 -17.53 -5.86 -18.20
N ALA A 31 -18.64 -6.16 -18.86
CA ALA A 31 -18.78 -7.40 -19.60
C ALA A 31 -17.70 -7.51 -20.69
N GLY A 32 -17.16 -8.72 -20.89
CA GLY A 32 -16.11 -9.00 -21.88
C GLY A 32 -14.67 -8.92 -21.35
N CYS A 33 -14.46 -8.66 -20.06
CA CYS A 33 -13.14 -8.79 -19.44
C CYS A 33 -12.75 -10.27 -19.33
N VAL A 34 -11.61 -10.64 -19.90
CA VAL A 34 -11.00 -11.97 -19.68
C VAL A 34 -10.21 -11.96 -18.39
N TRP A 35 -10.27 -13.04 -17.62
CA TRP A 35 -9.63 -13.11 -16.32
C TRP A 35 -9.22 -14.54 -15.95
N SER A 36 -8.25 -14.65 -15.04
CA SER A 36 -7.83 -15.90 -14.41
C SER A 36 -7.51 -15.66 -12.94
N TYR A 37 -7.71 -16.68 -12.10
CA TYR A 37 -7.33 -16.62 -10.70
C TYR A 37 -5.81 -16.50 -10.54
N LEU A 38 -5.39 -15.77 -9.50
CA LEU A 38 -4.02 -15.78 -9.02
C LEU A 38 -3.93 -16.72 -7.82
N LEU A 39 -3.01 -17.67 -7.90
CA LEU A 39 -2.78 -18.70 -6.90
C LEU A 39 -1.44 -18.48 -6.21
N GLN A 40 -1.41 -18.65 -4.90
CA GLN A 40 -0.20 -18.77 -4.11
C GLN A 40 -0.24 -20.10 -3.37
N ASP A 41 0.73 -20.98 -3.63
CA ASP A 41 0.79 -22.32 -3.03
C ASP A 41 -0.53 -23.11 -3.20
N GLY A 42 -1.21 -22.92 -4.33
CA GLY A 42 -2.50 -23.52 -4.67
C GLY A 42 -3.74 -22.80 -4.09
N VAL A 43 -3.55 -21.78 -3.27
CA VAL A 43 -4.63 -20.99 -2.66
C VAL A 43 -4.93 -19.76 -3.50
N ARG A 44 -6.21 -19.47 -3.74
CA ARG A 44 -6.65 -18.24 -4.44
C ARG A 44 -6.34 -17.01 -3.59
N VAL A 45 -5.57 -16.09 -4.16
CA VAL A 45 -5.18 -14.82 -3.50
C VAL A 45 -5.67 -13.58 -4.25
N GLY A 46 -6.15 -13.74 -5.47
CA GLY A 46 -6.56 -12.62 -6.31
C GLY A 46 -6.98 -13.06 -7.71
N VAL A 47 -7.08 -12.09 -8.61
CA VAL A 47 -7.45 -12.26 -10.02
C VAL A 47 -6.54 -11.39 -10.88
N ALA A 48 -6.11 -11.93 -12.02
CA ALA A 48 -5.54 -11.15 -13.10
C ALA A 48 -6.57 -11.01 -14.22
N PHE A 49 -6.71 -9.82 -14.80
CA PHE A 49 -7.72 -9.56 -15.83
C PHE A 49 -7.25 -8.58 -16.89
N ALA A 50 -7.87 -8.63 -18.06
CA ALA A 50 -7.71 -7.66 -19.15
C ALA A 50 -9.04 -7.40 -19.86
N GLY A 51 -9.17 -6.20 -20.41
CA GLY A 51 -10.32 -5.76 -21.20
C GLY A 51 -11.06 -4.56 -20.61
N PRO A 52 -12.30 -4.29 -21.05
CA PRO A 52 -13.02 -3.05 -20.76
C PRO A 52 -13.24 -2.83 -19.26
N SER A 53 -12.37 -2.04 -18.65
CA SER A 53 -12.38 -1.81 -17.21
C SER A 53 -11.87 -0.40 -16.90
N ARG A 54 -12.28 0.12 -15.75
CA ARG A 54 -11.98 1.49 -15.33
C ARG A 54 -11.79 1.56 -13.82
N PHE A 55 -11.11 2.61 -13.39
CA PHE A 55 -10.95 2.91 -11.97
C PHE A 55 -11.34 4.36 -11.70
N ALA A 56 -11.72 4.61 -10.45
CA ALA A 56 -11.81 5.95 -9.90
C ALA A 56 -11.31 5.93 -8.46
N VAL A 57 -10.59 6.98 -8.09
CA VAL A 57 -10.18 7.26 -6.72
C VAL A 57 -10.56 8.70 -6.43
N ASP A 58 -11.45 8.88 -5.47
CA ASP A 58 -11.74 10.17 -4.90
C ASP A 58 -10.60 10.55 -3.95
N ALA A 59 -9.62 11.30 -4.46
CA ALA A 59 -8.56 11.85 -3.65
C ALA A 59 -8.91 13.24 -3.10
N ILE A 60 -10.21 13.56 -2.96
CA ILE A 60 -10.70 14.78 -2.33
C ILE A 60 -10.91 14.53 -0.82
N ALA A 61 -10.25 15.34 -0.01
CA ALA A 61 -10.46 15.46 1.42
C ALA A 61 -11.38 16.66 1.71
N GLU A 62 -12.46 16.43 2.45
CA GLU A 62 -13.29 17.50 2.99
C GLU A 62 -12.61 18.06 4.25
N THR A 63 -12.46 19.37 4.31
CA THR A 63 -11.86 20.07 5.46
C THR A 63 -12.77 21.20 5.92
N ASP A 64 -12.55 21.70 7.13
CA ASP A 64 -13.29 22.85 7.68
C ASP A 64 -13.14 24.12 6.81
N MET A 65 -12.09 24.18 5.99
CA MET A 65 -11.80 25.29 5.08
C MET A 65 -12.29 25.05 3.64
N GLY A 66 -12.90 23.89 3.35
CA GLY A 66 -13.38 23.49 2.04
C GLY A 66 -12.83 22.15 1.55
N ALA A 67 -13.20 21.76 0.34
CA ALA A 67 -12.75 20.52 -0.30
C ALA A 67 -11.38 20.70 -0.95
N MET A 68 -10.50 19.71 -0.77
CA MET A 68 -9.12 19.74 -1.24
C MET A 68 -8.73 18.45 -1.93
N GLY A 69 -8.10 18.54 -3.10
CA GLY A 69 -7.62 17.39 -3.86
C GLY A 69 -8.22 17.31 -5.25
N GLU A 70 -8.05 16.17 -5.91
CA GLU A 70 -8.55 15.92 -7.26
C GLU A 70 -8.99 14.47 -7.36
N SER A 71 -10.15 14.20 -7.96
CA SER A 71 -10.55 12.84 -8.27
C SER A 71 -9.75 12.31 -9.45
N ILE A 72 -9.22 11.10 -9.33
CA ILE A 72 -8.43 10.46 -10.37
C ILE A 72 -9.25 9.34 -10.97
N THR A 73 -9.51 9.42 -12.27
CA THR A 73 -10.25 8.40 -13.01
C THR A 73 -9.48 8.00 -14.27
N GLY A 74 -9.67 6.77 -14.72
CA GLY A 74 -9.13 6.35 -16.01
C GLY A 74 -9.61 4.97 -16.42
N ASP A 75 -9.45 4.68 -17.71
CA ASP A 75 -9.64 3.34 -18.26
C ASP A 75 -8.36 2.54 -18.05
N LEU A 76 -8.51 1.28 -17.64
CA LEU A 76 -7.41 0.35 -17.45
C LEU A 76 -7.06 -0.31 -18.78
N ALA A 77 -5.78 -0.54 -19.01
CA ALA A 77 -5.28 -1.16 -20.24
C ALA A 77 -4.14 -2.15 -19.93
N GLY A 78 -4.10 -3.25 -20.68
CA GLY A 78 -3.18 -4.37 -20.44
C GLY A 78 -3.65 -5.28 -19.31
N ILE A 79 -2.74 -6.12 -18.80
CA ILE A 79 -3.01 -7.00 -17.65
C ILE A 79 -3.05 -6.18 -16.37
N GLN A 80 -4.14 -6.32 -15.62
CA GLN A 80 -4.30 -5.80 -14.28
C GLN A 80 -4.22 -6.95 -13.28
N LEU A 81 -3.55 -6.74 -12.15
CA LEU A 81 -3.46 -7.70 -11.05
C LEU A 81 -4.22 -7.16 -9.84
N PHE A 82 -5.29 -7.84 -9.45
CA PHE A 82 -6.03 -7.55 -8.22
C PHE A 82 -5.73 -8.63 -7.17
N ILE A 83 -5.22 -8.23 -6.01
CA ILE A 83 -4.98 -9.10 -4.85
C ILE A 83 -6.01 -8.78 -3.78
N GLY A 84 -6.77 -9.78 -3.37
CA GLY A 84 -7.90 -9.62 -2.47
C GLY A 84 -8.96 -10.69 -2.74
N SER A 85 -9.85 -10.90 -1.77
CA SER A 85 -10.98 -11.82 -1.92
C SER A 85 -11.94 -11.29 -2.98
N THR A 86 -12.22 -12.09 -4.01
CA THR A 86 -13.23 -11.82 -5.03
C THR A 86 -13.87 -13.12 -5.48
N SER A 87 -15.11 -13.04 -5.97
CA SER A 87 -15.85 -14.16 -6.54
C SER A 87 -16.49 -13.68 -7.83
N LEU A 88 -15.94 -14.14 -8.95
CA LEU A 88 -16.34 -13.73 -10.29
C LEU A 88 -17.08 -14.85 -11.03
N GLU A 89 -17.15 -16.06 -10.49
CA GLU A 89 -17.69 -17.24 -11.17
C GLU A 89 -19.16 -17.08 -11.55
N ASN A 90 -19.97 -16.50 -10.66
CA ASN A 90 -21.42 -16.40 -10.86
C ASN A 90 -21.81 -15.40 -11.96
N ILE A 91 -20.88 -14.53 -12.36
CA ILE A 91 -21.08 -13.53 -13.40
C ILE A 91 -20.19 -13.80 -14.62
N SER A 92 -19.57 -14.98 -14.69
CA SER A 92 -18.61 -15.32 -15.74
C SER A 92 -18.97 -16.63 -16.43
N LYS A 93 -18.45 -16.80 -17.64
CA LYS A 93 -18.44 -18.07 -18.38
C LYS A 93 -17.00 -18.43 -18.74
N ASN A 94 -16.76 -19.69 -19.14
CA ASN A 94 -15.47 -20.06 -19.73
C ASN A 94 -15.21 -19.19 -20.97
N ALA A 95 -13.98 -18.70 -21.11
CA ALA A 95 -13.62 -17.87 -22.25
C ALA A 95 -13.59 -18.70 -23.54
N GLU A 96 -14.23 -18.19 -24.59
CA GLU A 96 -14.10 -18.71 -25.94
C GLU A 96 -12.88 -18.09 -26.63
N SER A 97 -12.42 -18.69 -27.73
CA SER A 97 -11.27 -18.15 -28.48
C SER A 97 -11.52 -16.72 -28.97
N SER A 98 -12.77 -16.38 -29.31
CA SER A 98 -13.18 -15.03 -29.70
C SER A 98 -13.01 -14.02 -28.57
N ASP A 99 -13.37 -14.38 -27.34
CA ASP A 99 -13.24 -13.50 -26.16
C ASP A 99 -11.78 -13.11 -25.94
N ILE A 100 -10.87 -14.08 -26.07
CA ILE A 100 -9.42 -13.89 -25.88
C ILE A 100 -8.80 -13.08 -27.02
N LEU A 101 -9.18 -13.37 -28.27
CA LEU A 101 -8.74 -12.62 -29.46
C LEU A 101 -9.18 -11.16 -29.41
N ASN A 102 -10.39 -10.88 -28.92
CA ASN A 102 -10.90 -9.51 -28.75
C ASN A 102 -10.07 -8.70 -27.76
N GLN A 103 -9.36 -9.35 -26.84
CA GLN A 103 -8.44 -8.70 -25.89
C GLN A 103 -7.00 -8.62 -26.39
N GLY A 104 -6.73 -9.02 -27.65
CA GLY A 104 -5.42 -8.92 -28.27
C GLY A 104 -4.50 -10.11 -28.00
N PHE A 105 -5.01 -11.22 -27.45
CA PHE A 105 -4.23 -12.43 -27.19
C PHE A 105 -4.57 -13.52 -28.22
N SER A 106 -3.56 -14.28 -28.67
CA SER A 106 -3.76 -15.32 -29.68
C SER A 106 -4.49 -16.56 -29.17
N ASN A 107 -4.34 -16.89 -27.88
CA ASN A 107 -4.91 -18.07 -27.21
C ASN A 107 -4.82 -17.94 -25.67
N PRO A 108 -5.46 -18.82 -24.88
CA PRO A 108 -5.38 -18.79 -23.42
C PRO A 108 -3.95 -18.85 -22.88
N GLU A 109 -3.07 -19.61 -23.52
CA GLU A 109 -1.68 -19.77 -23.07
C GLU A 109 -0.91 -18.45 -23.17
N ALA A 110 -1.10 -17.69 -24.25
CA ALA A 110 -0.51 -16.37 -24.44
C ALA A 110 -1.00 -15.39 -23.37
N PHE A 111 -2.29 -15.42 -23.03
CA PHE A 111 -2.85 -14.63 -21.94
C PHE A 111 -2.22 -14.98 -20.59
N THR A 112 -2.16 -16.27 -20.24
CA THR A 112 -1.53 -16.71 -18.97
C THR A 112 -0.05 -16.35 -18.90
N LYS A 113 0.68 -16.44 -20.01
CA LYS A 113 2.10 -16.06 -20.08
C LYS A 113 2.29 -14.56 -19.87
N GLU A 114 1.40 -13.73 -20.40
CA GLU A 114 1.44 -12.28 -20.14
C GLU A 114 1.18 -12.01 -18.66
N ILE A 115 0.22 -12.70 -18.03
CA ILE A 115 0.00 -12.59 -16.57
C ILE A 115 1.27 -12.98 -15.80
N GLU A 116 1.94 -14.07 -16.14
CA GLU A 116 3.20 -14.47 -15.50
C GLU A 116 4.30 -13.40 -15.63
N SER A 117 4.39 -12.78 -16.81
CA SER A 117 5.29 -11.65 -17.07
C SER A 117 4.97 -10.47 -16.17
N THR A 118 3.70 -10.05 -16.11
CA THR A 118 3.22 -8.94 -15.25
C THR A 118 3.43 -9.23 -13.77
N VAL A 119 3.16 -10.46 -13.31
CA VAL A 119 3.42 -10.88 -11.92
C VAL A 119 4.91 -10.85 -11.62
N THR A 120 5.77 -11.26 -12.55
CA THR A 120 7.22 -11.20 -12.39
C THR A 120 7.71 -9.75 -12.32
N GLU A 121 7.20 -8.89 -13.19
CA GLU A 121 7.55 -7.47 -13.21
C GLU A 121 7.13 -6.78 -11.91
N HIS A 122 5.89 -6.99 -11.44
CA HIS A 122 5.34 -6.23 -10.33
C HIS A 122 5.58 -6.85 -8.95
N LEU A 123 5.66 -8.18 -8.82
CA LEU A 123 5.64 -8.86 -7.52
C LEU A 123 6.88 -9.73 -7.26
N ASN A 124 7.35 -10.50 -8.24
CA ASN A 124 8.40 -11.52 -8.03
C ASN A 124 9.81 -11.11 -8.52
N GLY A 125 10.00 -9.90 -9.05
CA GLY A 125 11.26 -9.47 -9.67
C GLY A 125 12.46 -9.48 -8.70
N THR A 126 13.65 -9.83 -9.22
CA THR A 126 14.91 -10.08 -8.48
C THR A 126 15.39 -8.95 -7.56
N ASN A 127 14.88 -7.73 -7.72
CA ASN A 127 15.23 -6.56 -6.90
C ASN A 127 14.05 -5.96 -6.12
N LYS A 128 12.86 -6.57 -6.14
CA LYS A 128 11.66 -6.01 -5.50
C LYS A 128 11.31 -6.82 -4.24
N LYS A 129 11.59 -6.26 -3.06
CA LYS A 129 11.09 -6.77 -1.78
C LYS A 129 9.68 -6.25 -1.51
N ILE A 130 8.71 -6.56 -2.38
CA ILE A 130 7.31 -6.27 -2.06
C ILE A 130 6.82 -7.37 -1.12
N THR A 131 6.84 -7.08 0.17
CA THR A 131 6.27 -7.96 1.18
C THR A 131 4.81 -7.56 1.38
N ILE A 132 3.90 -8.23 0.68
CA ILE A 132 2.49 -8.16 1.02
C ILE A 132 2.29 -9.07 2.23
N GLU A 133 2.19 -8.48 3.41
CA GLU A 133 1.64 -9.14 4.60
C GLU A 133 0.14 -9.18 4.40
N SER A 134 -0.40 -10.35 4.04
CA SER A 134 -1.83 -10.50 3.81
C SER A 134 -2.59 -10.33 5.13
N LYS A 135 -3.00 -9.11 5.46
CA LYS A 135 -4.14 -8.92 6.35
C LYS A 135 -5.39 -9.30 5.57
N LYS A 136 -6.36 -9.93 6.25
CA LYS A 136 -7.60 -10.44 5.65
C LYS A 136 -8.36 -9.38 4.83
N ASP A 137 -8.16 -8.10 5.15
CA ASP A 137 -8.99 -7.01 4.67
C ASP A 137 -8.23 -6.00 3.78
N SER A 138 -7.02 -6.35 3.35
CA SER A 138 -6.25 -5.51 2.42
C SER A 138 -6.52 -5.90 0.97
N LYS A 139 -6.87 -4.92 0.14
CA LYS A 139 -7.06 -5.07 -1.31
C LYS A 139 -5.97 -4.29 -2.04
N LEU A 140 -5.39 -4.89 -3.08
CA LEU A 140 -4.35 -4.25 -3.89
C LEU A 140 -4.69 -4.39 -5.37
N LEU A 141 -4.48 -3.34 -6.14
CA LEU A 141 -4.50 -3.35 -7.59
C LEU A 141 -3.13 -2.88 -8.11
N PHE A 142 -2.55 -3.66 -9.02
CA PHE A 142 -1.40 -3.26 -9.85
C PHE A 142 -1.83 -3.25 -11.31
N GLY A 143 -1.38 -2.26 -12.08
CA GLY A 143 -1.58 -2.27 -13.52
C GLY A 143 -1.26 -0.94 -14.17
N THR A 144 -1.96 -0.64 -15.28
CA THR A 144 -1.71 0.54 -16.12
C THR A 144 -3.00 1.11 -16.67
N ASP A 145 -3.03 2.44 -16.87
CA ASP A 145 -4.10 3.10 -17.61
C ASP A 145 -3.88 3.03 -19.13
N SER A 146 -4.86 3.52 -19.89
CA SER A 146 -4.80 3.66 -21.35
C SER A 146 -3.67 4.58 -21.87
N ASN A 147 -3.01 5.35 -20.99
CA ASN A 147 -1.87 6.20 -21.30
C ASN A 147 -0.53 5.60 -20.82
N ASN A 148 -0.51 4.30 -20.48
CA ASN A 148 0.65 3.59 -19.93
C ASN A 148 1.20 4.17 -18.62
N LYS A 149 0.38 4.85 -17.82
CA LYS A 149 0.73 5.25 -16.46
C LYS A 149 0.52 4.09 -15.53
N THR A 150 1.56 3.72 -14.78
CA THR A 150 1.47 2.70 -13.74
C THR A 150 0.50 3.12 -12.64
N ILE A 151 -0.34 2.18 -12.23
CA ILE A 151 -1.28 2.29 -11.13
C ILE A 151 -0.87 1.29 -10.05
N LEU A 152 -0.76 1.78 -8.82
CA LEU A 152 -0.76 0.94 -7.61
C LEU A 152 -1.80 1.51 -6.66
N LEU A 153 -2.91 0.81 -6.47
CA LEU A 153 -3.93 1.15 -5.49
C LEU A 153 -3.88 0.13 -4.36
N VAL A 154 -3.69 0.60 -3.14
CA VAL A 154 -3.71 -0.20 -1.92
C VAL A 154 -4.81 0.33 -1.03
N LEU A 155 -5.74 -0.53 -0.67
CA LEU A 155 -6.83 -0.22 0.24
C LEU A 155 -6.71 -1.11 1.48
N SER A 156 -6.76 -0.50 2.65
CA SER A 156 -6.79 -1.19 3.93
C SER A 156 -7.84 -0.53 4.81
N GLU A 157 -8.84 -1.29 5.26
CA GLU A 157 -9.92 -0.77 6.10
C GLU A 157 -9.42 -0.01 7.35
N GLU A 158 -8.31 -0.46 7.95
CA GLU A 158 -7.71 0.18 9.14
C GLU A 158 -6.74 1.34 8.83
N LYS A 159 -6.20 1.42 7.60
CA LYS A 159 -5.02 2.26 7.30
C LYS A 159 -5.26 3.25 6.17
N GLY A 160 -6.48 3.29 5.63
CA GLY A 160 -6.86 4.15 4.53
C GLY A 160 -6.43 3.63 3.16
N LEU A 161 -6.31 4.57 2.22
CA LEU A 161 -6.07 4.34 0.81
C LEU A 161 -4.74 4.92 0.39
N VAL A 162 -3.96 4.16 -0.37
CA VAL A 162 -2.75 4.64 -1.04
C VAL A 162 -2.90 4.44 -2.54
N LEU A 163 -2.70 5.49 -3.33
CA LEU A 163 -2.67 5.44 -4.78
C LEU A 163 -1.33 5.97 -5.29
N THR A 164 -0.59 5.16 -6.02
CA THR A 164 0.43 5.63 -6.94
C THR A 164 -0.16 5.69 -8.34
N TYR A 165 -0.07 6.84 -8.99
CA TYR A 165 -0.51 7.04 -10.37
C TYR A 165 0.58 7.77 -11.17
N GLY A 166 1.28 7.04 -12.02
CA GLY A 166 2.46 7.52 -12.74
C GLY A 166 3.57 7.95 -11.77
N LYS A 167 3.81 9.27 -11.66
CA LYS A 167 4.82 9.86 -10.76
C LYS A 167 4.21 10.53 -9.52
N SER A 168 2.90 10.40 -9.35
CA SER A 168 2.18 10.97 -8.22
C SER A 168 1.83 9.89 -7.21
N VAL A 169 1.91 10.20 -5.93
CA VAL A 169 1.50 9.33 -4.82
C VAL A 169 0.49 10.07 -3.98
N PHE A 170 -0.59 9.42 -3.61
CA PHE A 170 -1.65 9.91 -2.75
C PHE A 170 -1.82 8.94 -1.58
N VAL A 171 -1.87 9.45 -0.37
CA VAL A 171 -2.15 8.70 0.86
C VAL A 171 -3.32 9.40 1.53
N LEU A 172 -4.44 8.70 1.62
CA LEU A 172 -5.68 9.16 2.24
C LEU A 172 -5.91 8.33 3.50
N GLY A 173 -5.77 8.96 4.66
CA GLY A 173 -6.25 8.43 5.93
C GLY A 173 -7.41 9.26 6.46
N ASP A 174 -8.03 8.81 7.55
CA ASP A 174 -9.24 9.41 8.12
C ASP A 174 -9.11 10.92 8.40
N ASP A 175 -7.96 11.33 8.94
CA ASP A 175 -7.71 12.70 9.40
C ASP A 175 -6.61 13.41 8.61
N ASN A 176 -5.90 12.71 7.71
CA ASN A 176 -4.71 13.21 7.06
C ASN A 176 -4.67 12.83 5.58
N PHE A 177 -4.23 13.79 4.76
CA PHE A 177 -4.02 13.63 3.34
C PHE A 177 -2.55 13.94 3.01
N VAL A 178 -1.89 13.07 2.26
CA VAL A 178 -0.55 13.32 1.73
C VAL A 178 -0.56 13.12 0.22
N SER A 179 -0.05 14.12 -0.51
CA SER A 179 0.20 14.00 -1.95
C SER A 179 1.66 14.29 -2.25
N VAL A 180 2.29 13.45 -3.05
CA VAL A 180 3.65 13.62 -3.56
C VAL A 180 3.57 13.69 -5.07
N SER A 181 4.16 14.72 -5.66
CA SER A 181 4.23 14.87 -7.12
C SER A 181 5.54 15.55 -7.55
N LYS A 182 5.68 15.85 -8.84
CA LYS A 182 6.86 16.57 -9.37
C LYS A 182 7.00 17.99 -8.81
N SER A 183 5.92 18.62 -8.34
CA SER A 183 5.94 19.97 -7.79
C SER A 183 6.32 20.01 -6.31
N GLY A 184 6.19 18.90 -5.59
CA GLY A 184 6.50 18.83 -4.17
C GLY A 184 5.68 17.79 -3.40
N VAL A 185 5.74 17.89 -2.08
CA VAL A 185 4.94 17.12 -1.13
C VAL A 185 3.95 18.06 -0.46
N VAL A 186 2.67 17.66 -0.41
CA VAL A 186 1.61 18.36 0.31
C VAL A 186 1.11 17.45 1.42
N VAL A 187 1.09 17.94 2.65
CA VAL A 187 0.51 17.27 3.81
C VAL A 187 -0.61 18.15 4.35
N SER A 188 -1.83 17.62 4.43
CA SER A 188 -3.00 18.32 4.95
C SER A 188 -3.64 17.53 6.09
N ASN A 189 -4.21 18.24 7.07
CA ASN A 189 -5.07 17.65 8.10
C ASN A 189 -6.55 18.00 7.86
N LYS A 190 -7.44 17.41 8.67
CA LYS A 190 -8.89 17.71 8.63
C LYS A 190 -9.28 19.17 8.84
N GLU A 191 -8.45 19.95 9.52
CA GLU A 191 -8.67 21.38 9.76
C GLU A 191 -8.36 22.23 8.51
N GLY A 192 -7.84 21.62 7.43
CA GLY A 192 -7.44 22.31 6.21
C GLY A 192 -6.04 22.92 6.25
N LYS A 193 -5.31 22.76 7.37
CA LYS A 193 -3.93 23.23 7.51
C LYS A 193 -3.01 22.39 6.64
N GLN A 194 -2.10 23.07 5.95
CA GLN A 194 -1.22 22.47 4.96
C GLN A 194 0.25 22.74 5.24
N ILE A 195 1.09 21.75 4.96
CA ILE A 195 2.52 21.92 4.77
C ILE A 195 2.83 21.56 3.33
N ILE A 196 3.39 22.50 2.59
CA ILE A 196 3.82 22.29 1.21
C ILE A 196 5.34 22.35 1.17
N ILE A 197 5.97 21.27 0.73
CA ILE A 197 7.41 21.14 0.56
C ILE A 197 7.69 21.08 -0.93
N GLY A 198 8.11 22.20 -1.52
CA GLY A 198 8.35 22.34 -2.96
C GLY A 198 9.76 22.81 -3.28
N LYS A 199 10.01 23.07 -4.57
CA LYS A 199 11.29 23.61 -5.05
C LYS A 199 11.61 25.00 -4.48
N GLU A 200 10.56 25.77 -4.18
CA GLU A 200 10.63 27.12 -3.63
C GLU A 200 10.78 27.13 -2.09
N GLY A 201 10.92 25.96 -1.46
CA GLY A 201 11.06 25.80 -0.02
C GLY A 201 9.81 25.21 0.66
N ILE A 202 9.68 25.48 1.96
CA ILE A 202 8.60 24.98 2.81
C ILE A 202 7.61 26.11 3.10
N VAL A 203 6.34 25.89 2.77
CA VAL A 203 5.23 26.85 2.99
C VAL A 203 4.21 26.24 3.95
N GLY A 204 3.57 27.07 4.76
CA GLY A 204 2.51 26.65 5.70
C GLY A 204 2.99 26.30 7.11
N LEU A 205 4.28 26.52 7.42
CA LEU A 205 4.81 26.32 8.78
C LEU A 205 4.18 27.26 9.82
N ASP A 206 3.76 28.44 9.38
CA ASP A 206 2.97 29.41 10.15
C ASP A 206 1.60 28.88 10.56
N SER A 207 1.08 27.86 9.88
CA SER A 207 -0.16 27.18 10.29
C SER A 207 0.06 26.23 11.49
N PHE A 208 1.32 25.99 11.86
CA PHE A 208 1.76 25.06 12.91
C PHE A 208 2.53 25.77 14.03
N ILE A 209 2.09 26.97 14.42
CA ILE A 209 2.71 27.78 15.51
C ILE A 209 2.83 27.02 16.85
N ASP A 210 2.09 25.92 17.05
CA ASP A 210 2.12 25.09 18.26
C ASP A 210 3.06 23.86 18.21
N VAL A 211 4.01 23.78 17.27
CA VAL A 211 5.00 22.69 17.26
C VAL A 211 5.88 22.72 18.52
N GLY A 212 6.18 23.91 19.06
CA GLY A 212 6.96 24.07 20.29
C GLY A 212 6.36 23.31 21.48
N PRO A 213 5.11 23.57 21.87
CA PRO A 213 4.40 22.81 22.90
C PRO A 213 4.34 21.30 22.66
N ILE A 214 4.14 20.85 21.41
CA ILE A 214 4.07 19.43 21.05
C ILE A 214 5.43 18.74 21.25
N ILE A 215 6.51 19.32 20.72
CA ILE A 215 7.88 18.81 20.93
C ILE A 215 8.21 18.82 22.43
N THR A 216 7.85 19.90 23.12
CA THR A 216 8.11 20.04 24.57
C THR A 216 7.41 18.93 25.35
N ARG A 217 6.15 18.59 25.06
CA ARG A 217 5.44 17.47 25.72
C ARG A 217 6.06 16.12 25.38
N SER A 218 6.40 15.88 24.12
CA SER A 218 7.01 14.62 23.68
C SER A 218 8.38 14.38 24.33
N VAL A 219 9.22 15.42 24.38
CA VAL A 219 10.52 15.37 25.07
C VAL A 219 10.34 15.25 26.58
N ALA A 220 9.42 16.02 27.18
CA ALA A 220 9.14 15.92 28.63
C ALA A 220 8.63 14.53 29.03
N GLY A 221 7.74 13.92 28.23
CA GLY A 221 7.26 12.55 28.44
C GLY A 221 8.35 11.51 28.32
N ALA A 222 9.20 11.60 27.27
CA ALA A 222 10.36 10.74 27.11
C ALA A 222 11.37 10.89 28.27
N MET A 223 11.60 12.12 28.73
CA MET A 223 12.48 12.41 29.86
C MET A 223 11.91 11.95 31.21
N GLN A 224 10.58 12.00 31.40
CA GLN A 224 9.92 11.42 32.57
C GLN A 224 10.03 9.90 32.58
N GLY A 225 9.85 9.24 31.43
CA GLY A 225 10.08 7.80 31.28
C GLY A 225 11.52 7.40 31.62
N LEU A 226 12.50 8.22 31.21
CA LEU A 226 13.92 8.03 31.56
C LEU A 226 14.23 8.27 33.05
N ARG A 227 13.49 9.15 33.75
CA ARG A 227 13.60 9.28 35.22
C ARG A 227 13.11 8.03 35.95
N GLY A 228 12.09 7.34 35.42
CA GLY A 228 11.65 6.03 35.92
C GLY A 228 12.73 4.96 35.83
N LEU A 229 13.57 5.00 34.79
CA LEU A 229 14.71 4.08 34.62
C LEU A 229 15.91 4.40 35.55
N LYS A 230 16.06 5.64 36.02
CA LYS A 230 17.06 5.98 37.06
C LYS A 230 16.68 5.44 38.45
N SER A 231 15.38 5.28 38.73
CA SER A 231 14.89 4.63 39.97
C SER A 231 15.26 3.14 40.03
N LEU A 232 15.28 2.44 38.89
CA LEU A 232 15.64 1.03 38.83
C LEU A 232 17.14 0.75 39.05
N LYS A 233 18.02 1.75 38.90
CA LYS A 233 19.44 1.63 39.26
C LYS A 233 19.67 1.67 40.79
N SER A 234 18.82 2.32 41.58
CA SER A 234 18.95 2.29 43.06
C SER A 234 18.42 1.00 43.68
N MET A 235 17.47 0.31 43.02
CA MET A 235 16.99 -1.01 43.46
C MET A 235 18.02 -2.13 43.26
N LYS A 236 18.85 -2.07 42.20
CA LYS A 236 19.96 -3.02 42.02
C LYS A 236 21.09 -2.82 43.03
N GLN A 237 21.22 -1.65 43.63
CA GLN A 237 22.25 -1.36 44.63
C GLN A 237 21.81 -1.73 46.06
N THR A 238 20.50 -1.76 46.34
CA THR A 238 19.95 -2.24 47.62
C THR A 238 19.78 -3.76 47.70
N MET A 239 19.70 -4.47 46.57
CA MET A 239 19.76 -5.95 46.57
C MET A 239 21.19 -6.53 46.56
N ARG A 240 22.22 -5.73 46.33
CA ARG A 240 23.63 -6.18 46.38
C ARG A 240 24.27 -6.09 47.78
N GLY A 241 23.53 -5.59 48.78
CA GLY A 241 24.02 -5.41 50.15
C GLY A 241 23.90 -6.63 51.08
N THR A 242 23.28 -7.72 50.65
CA THR A 242 22.98 -8.87 51.54
C THR A 242 23.26 -10.25 50.93
N MET A 243 24.15 -10.37 49.95
CA MET A 243 24.74 -11.68 49.59
C MET A 243 26.17 -11.51 49.05
N SER A 244 27.14 -11.42 49.95
CA SER A 244 28.54 -11.72 49.68
C SER A 244 28.96 -12.97 50.48
N SER A 245 28.88 -14.13 49.83
CA SER A 245 29.69 -15.29 50.19
C SER A 245 29.71 -16.28 49.03
N ARG A 246 30.87 -16.34 48.37
CA ARG A 246 31.40 -17.37 47.45
C ARG A 246 31.08 -17.30 45.96
N GLY A 247 32.16 -17.32 45.18
CA GLY A 247 32.23 -17.85 43.81
C GLY A 247 32.30 -16.74 42.76
N TRP A 248 33.49 -16.32 42.33
CA TRP A 248 34.30 -16.92 41.24
C TRP A 248 33.92 -16.42 39.84
N VAL A 249 34.99 -16.07 39.10
CA VAL A 249 35.16 -16.04 37.62
C VAL A 249 34.86 -14.71 36.88
N ASP A 250 35.97 -14.06 36.47
CA ASP A 250 36.42 -13.69 35.12
C ASP A 250 35.40 -13.15 34.09
N ASN A 251 35.71 -12.30 33.13
CA ASN A 251 36.87 -11.50 32.76
C ASN A 251 36.24 -10.40 31.88
N VAL A 252 36.69 -9.16 32.07
CA VAL A 252 36.31 -8.04 31.19
C VAL A 252 37.28 -8.10 30.02
N ASP A 253 36.75 -8.37 28.83
CA ASP A 253 37.48 -8.28 27.57
C ASP A 253 37.52 -6.81 27.16
N ASP A 254 38.74 -6.31 26.97
CA ASP A 254 39.07 -4.96 26.54
C ASP A 254 38.58 -4.72 25.11
N PHE A 255 37.84 -3.63 24.91
CA PHE A 255 37.38 -3.20 23.59
C PHE A 255 38.09 -1.89 23.24
N ASP A 256 39.26 -2.03 22.62
CA ASP A 256 40.01 -0.95 22.00
C ASP A 256 39.30 -0.46 20.73
N TRP A 257 39.08 0.86 20.66
CA TRP A 257 38.69 1.56 19.43
C TRP A 257 39.87 2.44 19.03
N GLU A 258 40.54 2.12 17.92
CA GLU A 258 41.47 3.02 17.25
C GLU A 258 40.72 3.94 16.27
N ASP A 259 41.20 5.18 16.22
CA ASP A 259 40.69 6.37 15.51
C ASP A 259 40.57 6.24 13.98
#